data_AF-A0A449AZF5-F1
#
_entry.id   AF-A0A449AZF5-F1
#
_cell.length_a   1.000
_cell.length_b   1.000
_cell.length_c   1.000
_cell.angle_alpha   90.00
_cell.angle_beta   90.00
_cell.angle_gamma   90.00
#
_symmetry.space_group_name_H-M   'P 1'
#
loop_
_entity.id
_entity.type
_entity.pdbx_description
1 polymer ?
#
loop_
_entity_poly.entity_id
_entity_poly.type
_entity_poly.pdbx_seq_one_letter_code
_entity_poly.pdbx_strand_id
1 'polypeptide(L)'
;MSKFSKAVKDSKAILKKGNILLLAVAFILGAVFSALVKSFADDIIMSPISSILGFDELKNMVYGGVRIGNFLAALLTFIIVSLVIFVILVVYFLIMNHIQAIKEAKNPTPAPAAPQPSTDELILAELQKLNDNLAKK
;
A
#
# COMPACT_ATOMS: atom_id res chain seq x y z
N MET A 1 -13.41 27.44 28.88
CA MET A 1 -12.32 27.38 27.86
C MET A 1 -11.17 26.42 28.19
N SER A 2 -10.91 26.02 29.45
CA SER A 2 -9.74 25.18 29.80
C SER A 2 -9.76 23.75 29.25
N LYS A 3 -10.94 23.14 29.09
CA LYS A 3 -11.10 21.76 28.59
C LYS A 3 -10.61 21.60 27.14
N PHE A 4 -10.81 22.63 26.31
CA PHE A 4 -10.41 22.60 24.89
C PHE A 4 -8.90 22.71 24.73
N SER A 5 -8.25 23.58 25.50
CA SER A 5 -6.78 23.70 25.53
C SER A 5 -6.12 22.38 25.99
N LYS A 6 -6.71 21.72 27.00
CA LYS A 6 -6.24 20.41 27.47
C LYS A 6 -6.37 19.33 26.39
N ALA A 7 -7.53 19.25 25.72
CA ALA A 7 -7.75 18.34 24.61
C ALA A 7 -6.77 18.56 23.44
N VAL A 8 -6.48 19.80 23.08
CA VAL A 8 -5.48 20.12 22.03
C VAL A 8 -4.07 19.69 22.45
N LYS A 9 -3.71 19.88 23.73
CA LYS A 9 -2.40 19.48 24.27
C LYS A 9 -2.24 17.95 24.28
N ASP A 10 -3.30 17.24 24.68
CA ASP A 10 -3.35 15.78 24.71
C ASP A 10 -3.31 15.20 23.29
N SER A 11 -4.07 15.74 22.34
CA SER A 11 -4.02 15.34 20.92
C SER A 11 -2.63 15.57 20.30
N LYS A 12 -1.98 16.70 20.61
CA LYS A 12 -0.61 16.97 20.14
C LYS A 12 0.41 15.99 20.74
N ALA A 13 0.23 15.56 21.99
CA ALA A 13 1.07 14.53 22.62
C ALA A 13 0.87 13.15 21.98
N ILE A 14 -0.36 12.82 21.58
CA ILE A 14 -0.69 11.58 20.87
C ILE A 14 -0.11 11.61 19.44
N LEU A 15 -0.25 12.72 18.71
CA LEU A 15 0.33 12.89 17.37
C LEU A 15 1.86 12.84 17.37
N LYS A 16 2.52 13.29 18.44
CA LYS A 16 3.98 13.16 18.59
C LYS A 16 4.45 11.71 18.74
N LYS A 17 3.55 10.75 18.97
CA LYS A 17 3.89 9.33 18.86
C LYS A 17 4.08 9.02 17.37
N GLY A 18 5.33 8.95 16.92
CA GLY A 18 5.70 8.83 15.50
C GLY A 18 4.96 7.74 14.71
N ASN A 19 4.56 6.64 15.37
CA ASN A 19 3.81 5.55 14.75
C ASN A 19 2.44 5.98 14.19
N ILE A 20 1.75 6.95 14.81
CA ILE A 20 0.42 7.41 14.38
C ILE A 20 0.51 8.31 13.15
N LEU A 21 1.54 9.17 13.08
CA LEU A 21 1.77 10.03 11.92
C LEU A 21 2.09 9.19 10.68
N LEU A 22 2.94 8.17 10.81
CA LEU A 22 3.25 7.23 9.73
C LEU A 22 1.99 6.51 9.24
N LEU A 23 1.15 6.03 10.16
CA LEU A 23 -0.12 5.38 9.83
C LEU A 23 -1.08 6.34 9.11
N ALA A 24 -1.20 7.58 9.58
CA ALA A 24 -2.06 8.59 8.96
C ALA A 24 -1.62 8.93 7.53
N VAL A 25 -0.30 9.10 7.32
CA VAL A 25 0.25 9.36 5.99
C VAL A 25 0.03 8.17 5.05
N ALA A 26 0.28 6.95 5.52
CA ALA A 26 0.02 5.74 4.74
C ALA A 26 -1.45 5.62 4.31
N PHE A 27 -2.39 5.93 5.21
CA PHE A 27 -3.82 5.92 4.91
C PHE A 27 -4.22 6.95 3.84
N ILE A 28 -3.74 8.20 3.98
CA ILE A 28 -4.03 9.27 3.01
C ILE A 28 -3.44 8.93 1.63
N LEU A 29 -2.19 8.44 1.59
CA LEU A 29 -1.56 8.02 0.34
C LEU A 29 -2.33 6.86 -0.30
N GLY A 30 -2.77 5.87 0.48
CA GLY A 30 -3.60 4.78 -0.02
C GLY A 30 -4.92 5.27 -0.61
N ALA A 31 -5.60 6.21 0.05
CA ALA A 31 -6.86 6.78 -0.42
C ALA A 31 -6.68 7.55 -1.74
N VAL A 32 -5.68 8.43 -1.81
CA VAL A 32 -5.39 9.23 -3.03
C VAL A 32 -4.95 8.33 -4.18
N PHE A 33 -4.10 7.34 -3.91
CA PHE A 33 -3.68 6.37 -4.91
C PHE A 33 -4.86 5.56 -5.46
N SER A 34 -5.74 5.07 -4.58
CA SER A 34 -6.94 4.36 -5.01
C SER A 34 -7.85 5.22 -5.89
N ALA A 35 -8.00 6.51 -5.58
CA ALA A 35 -8.78 7.45 -6.38
C ALA A 35 -8.15 7.69 -7.76
N LEU A 36 -6.82 7.83 -7.82
CA LEU A 36 -6.08 8.01 -9.07
C LEU A 36 -6.25 6.80 -9.99
N VAL A 37 -6.05 5.59 -9.45
CA VAL A 37 -6.20 4.34 -10.20
C VAL A 37 -7.64 4.16 -10.70
N LYS A 38 -8.63 4.55 -9.88
CA LYS A 38 -10.04 4.53 -10.27
C LYS A 38 -10.33 5.47 -11.44
N SER A 39 -9.86 6.72 -11.38
CA SER A 39 -10.03 7.68 -12.50
C SER A 39 -9.34 7.18 -13.76
N PHE A 40 -8.12 6.64 -13.66
CA PHE A 40 -7.47 6.04 -14.82
C PHE A 40 -8.31 4.91 -15.44
N ALA A 41 -8.84 4.00 -14.64
CA ALA A 41 -9.65 2.91 -15.16
C ALA A 41 -11.00 3.40 -15.73
N ASP A 42 -11.69 4.31 -15.05
CA ASP A 42 -12.99 4.82 -15.52
C ASP A 42 -12.83 5.69 -16.78
N ASP A 43 -11.87 6.62 -16.77
CA ASP A 43 -11.76 7.67 -17.79
C ASP A 43 -10.92 7.24 -19.00
N ILE A 44 -9.90 6.39 -18.81
CA ILE A 44 -8.99 5.98 -19.89
C ILE A 44 -9.35 4.60 -20.46
N ILE A 45 -9.80 3.68 -19.61
CA ILE A 45 -10.09 2.30 -20.04
C ILE A 45 -11.57 2.11 -20.33
N MET A 46 -12.44 2.48 -19.39
CA MET A 46 -13.88 2.27 -19.56
C MET A 46 -14.50 3.24 -20.56
N SER A 47 -14.12 4.52 -20.60
CA SER A 47 -14.71 5.50 -21.53
C SER A 47 -14.69 5.08 -23.02
N PRO A 48 -13.56 4.58 -23.58
CA PRO A 48 -13.55 4.03 -24.94
C PRO A 48 -14.37 2.74 -25.07
N ILE A 49 -14.25 1.84 -24.09
CA ILE A 49 -14.96 0.53 -24.10
C ILE A 49 -16.47 0.74 -24.03
N SER A 50 -16.93 1.70 -23.23
CA SER A 50 -18.34 2.01 -23.04
C SER A 50 -18.97 2.61 -24.28
N SER A 51 -18.22 3.44 -24.99
CA SER A 51 -18.64 4.02 -26.27
C SER A 51 -18.73 2.97 -27.39
N ILE A 52 -17.83 1.97 -27.42
CA ILE A 52 -17.80 0.95 -28.47
C ILE A 52 -18.82 -0.17 -28.21
N LEU A 53 -18.99 -0.59 -26.96
CA LEU A 53 -19.85 -1.71 -26.57
C LEU A 53 -21.26 -1.29 -26.11
N GLY A 54 -21.59 0.01 -26.15
CA GLY A 54 -22.92 0.51 -25.76
C GLY A 54 -23.23 0.41 -24.26
N PHE A 55 -22.22 0.50 -23.39
CA PHE A 55 -22.40 0.35 -21.93
C PHE A 55 -23.31 1.39 -21.30
N ASP A 56 -23.46 2.57 -21.92
CA ASP A 56 -24.40 3.57 -21.44
C ASP A 56 -25.85 3.06 -21.51
N GLU A 57 -26.18 2.18 -22.47
CA GLU A 57 -27.48 1.52 -22.52
C GLU A 57 -27.64 0.48 -21.41
N LEU A 58 -26.58 -0.28 -21.12
CA LEU A 58 -26.57 -1.20 -19.98
C LEU A 58 -26.78 -0.46 -18.67
N LYS A 59 -26.07 0.66 -18.44
CA LYS A 59 -26.14 1.42 -17.18
C LYS A 59 -27.53 2.04 -16.94
N ASN A 60 -28.22 2.42 -18.01
CA ASN A 60 -29.57 2.99 -17.98
C ASN A 60 -30.69 1.93 -17.93
N MET A 61 -30.35 0.63 -17.95
CA MET A 61 -31.32 -0.44 -17.87
C MET A 61 -31.93 -0.53 -16.47
N VAL A 62 -33.22 -0.20 -16.38
CA VAL A 62 -34.03 -0.27 -15.17
C VAL A 62 -35.07 -1.37 -15.34
N TYR A 63 -35.07 -2.35 -14.42
CA TYR A 63 -36.07 -3.42 -14.40
C TYR A 63 -36.84 -3.33 -13.07
N GLY A 64 -38.15 -3.10 -13.13
CA GLY A 64 -39.01 -3.02 -11.94
C GLY A 64 -38.62 -1.92 -10.93
N GLY A 65 -38.05 -0.80 -11.38
CA GLY A 65 -37.57 0.29 -10.52
C GLY A 65 -36.15 0.10 -9.95
N VAL A 66 -35.52 -1.05 -10.21
CA VAL A 66 -34.14 -1.34 -9.79
C VAL A 66 -33.17 -1.09 -10.95
N ARG A 67 -32.13 -0.29 -10.69
CA ARG A 67 -31.05 0.04 -11.64
C ARG A 67 -30.04 -1.11 -11.76
N ILE A 68 -30.49 -2.26 -12.25
CA ILE A 68 -29.67 -3.47 -12.42
C ILE A 68 -28.46 -3.21 -13.33
N GLY A 69 -28.68 -2.34 -14.32
CA GLY A 69 -27.67 -1.89 -15.26
C GLY A 69 -26.44 -1.25 -14.63
N ASN A 70 -26.67 -0.37 -13.66
CA ASN A 70 -25.60 0.33 -12.96
C ASN A 70 -24.76 -0.63 -12.10
N PHE A 71 -25.39 -1.67 -11.54
CA PHE A 71 -24.67 -2.69 -10.78
C PHE A 71 -23.79 -3.57 -11.69
N LEU A 72 -24.32 -4.04 -12.83
CA LEU A 72 -23.52 -4.80 -13.81
C LEU A 72 -22.34 -3.99 -14.35
N ALA A 73 -22.57 -2.71 -14.66
CA ALA A 73 -21.51 -1.82 -15.11
C ALA A 73 -20.40 -1.69 -14.04
N ALA A 74 -20.78 -1.47 -12.78
CA ALA A 74 -19.82 -1.38 -11.68
C ALA A 74 -19.05 -2.70 -11.46
N LEU A 75 -19.71 -3.85 -11.59
CA LEU A 75 -19.08 -5.16 -11.47
C LEU A 75 -18.05 -5.41 -12.57
N LEU A 76 -18.37 -5.04 -13.82
CA LEU A 76 -17.43 -5.19 -14.92
C LEU A 76 -16.26 -4.22 -14.81
N THR A 77 -16.52 -2.95 -14.47
CA THR A 77 -15.47 -1.98 -14.15
C THR A 77 -14.52 -2.56 -13.11
N PHE A 78 -15.04 -3.12 -12.01
CA PHE A 78 -14.21 -3.75 -10.98
C PHE A 78 -13.29 -4.85 -11.53
N ILE A 79 -13.81 -5.75 -12.37
CA ILE A 79 -13.02 -6.83 -12.99
C ILE A 79 -11.91 -6.25 -13.88
N ILE A 80 -12.23 -5.28 -14.73
CA ILE A 80 -11.27 -4.67 -15.67
C ILE A 80 -10.20 -3.88 -14.91
N VAL A 81 -10.60 -3.05 -13.94
CA VAL A 81 -9.67 -2.28 -13.09
C VAL A 81 -8.72 -3.22 -12.36
N SER A 82 -9.27 -4.26 -11.71
CA SER A 82 -8.49 -5.24 -10.96
C SER A 82 -7.48 -5.95 -11.85
N LEU A 83 -7.88 -6.37 -13.05
CA LEU A 83 -6.99 -7.00 -14.03
C LEU A 83 -5.86 -6.06 -14.47
N VAL A 84 -6.17 -4.79 -14.74
CA VAL A 84 -5.17 -3.80 -15.19
C VAL A 84 -4.16 -3.51 -14.09
N ILE A 85 -4.61 -3.29 -12.86
CA ILE A 85 -3.72 -3.11 -11.70
C ILE A 85 -2.83 -4.34 -11.54
N PHE A 86 -3.40 -5.54 -11.63
CA PHE A 86 -2.66 -6.79 -11.53
C PHE A 86 -1.56 -6.87 -12.59
N VAL A 87 -1.86 -6.56 -13.85
CA VAL A 87 -0.86 -6.54 -14.93
C VAL A 87 0.24 -5.51 -14.67
N ILE A 88 -0.11 -4.29 -14.23
CA ILE A 88 0.87 -3.25 -13.90
C ILE A 88 1.80 -3.71 -12.78
N LEU A 89 1.26 -4.31 -11.72
CA LEU A 89 2.05 -4.83 -10.60
C LEU A 89 2.95 -5.98 -11.02
N VAL A 90 2.46 -6.90 -11.85
CA VAL A 90 3.25 -8.01 -12.40
C VAL A 90 4.40 -7.49 -13.26
N VAL A 91 4.14 -6.53 -14.15
CA VAL A 91 5.18 -5.91 -14.99
C VAL A 91 6.21 -5.18 -14.14
N TYR A 92 5.77 -4.38 -13.16
CA TYR A 92 6.66 -3.70 -12.22
C TYR A 92 7.55 -4.71 -11.48
N PHE A 93 6.96 -5.77 -10.92
CA PHE A 93 7.69 -6.80 -10.19
C PHE A 93 8.67 -7.55 -11.10
N LEU A 94 8.27 -7.87 -12.33
CA LEU A 94 9.10 -8.53 -13.33
C LEU A 94 10.30 -7.64 -13.68
N ILE A 95 10.09 -6.36 -13.98
CA ILE A 95 11.17 -5.40 -14.27
C ILE A 95 12.11 -5.29 -13.08
N MET A 96 11.58 -5.13 -11.87
CA MET A 96 12.39 -4.97 -10.67
C MET A 96 13.22 -6.23 -10.39
N ASN A 97 12.65 -7.42 -10.59
CA ASN A 97 13.36 -8.70 -10.49
C ASN A 97 14.45 -8.84 -11.55
N HIS A 98 14.17 -8.46 -12.80
CA HIS A 98 15.18 -8.44 -13.87
C HIS A 98 16.32 -7.46 -13.61
N ILE A 99 16.01 -6.26 -13.09
CA ILE A 99 17.02 -5.26 -12.73
C ILE A 99 17.89 -5.78 -11.57
N GLN A 100 17.29 -6.43 -10.56
CA GLN A 100 18.04 -7.04 -9.46
C GLN A 100 18.98 -8.14 -9.96
N ALA A 101 18.49 -9.05 -10.81
CA ALA A 101 19.32 -10.10 -11.42
C ALA A 101 20.50 -9.54 -12.24
N ILE A 102 20.29 -8.44 -12.98
CA ILE A 102 21.38 -7.78 -13.74
C ILE A 102 22.37 -7.08 -12.80
N LYS A 103 21.88 -6.47 -11.71
CA LYS A 103 22.74 -5.83 -10.70
C LYS A 103 23.63 -6.85 -10.00
N GLU A 104 23.06 -7.98 -9.58
CA GLU A 104 23.79 -9.09 -8.97
C GLU A 104 24.84 -9.69 -9.91
N ALA A 105 24.55 -9.75 -11.21
CA ALA A 105 25.49 -10.23 -12.23
C ALA A 105 26.62 -9.24 -12.56
N LYS A 106 26.38 -7.93 -12.49
CA LYS A 106 27.39 -6.90 -12.85
C LYS A 106 28.21 -6.38 -11.67
N ASN A 107 27.64 -6.38 -10.48
CA ASN A 107 28.33 -6.05 -9.24
C ASN A 107 27.78 -7.01 -8.19
N PRO A 108 28.49 -8.10 -7.82
CA PRO A 108 28.09 -8.88 -6.66
C PRO A 108 28.06 -7.90 -5.49
N THR A 109 26.86 -7.50 -5.12
CA THR A 109 26.65 -6.61 -3.99
C THR A 109 27.18 -7.40 -2.81
N PRO A 110 28.08 -6.84 -1.97
CA PRO A 110 28.42 -7.50 -0.72
C PRO A 110 27.09 -7.86 -0.07
N ALA A 111 26.93 -9.15 0.29
CA ALA A 111 25.69 -9.68 0.87
C ALA A 111 25.03 -8.61 1.74
N PRO A 112 23.72 -8.33 1.59
CA PRO A 112 23.03 -7.30 2.37
C PRO A 112 23.55 -7.40 3.79
N ALA A 113 24.26 -6.35 4.25
CA ALA A 113 24.93 -6.40 5.54
C ALA A 113 23.91 -6.97 6.50
N ALA A 114 24.21 -8.15 7.08
CA ALA A 114 23.27 -8.92 7.87
C ALA A 114 22.51 -7.94 8.76
N PRO A 115 21.16 -7.98 8.79
CA PRO A 115 20.35 -6.97 9.48
C PRO A 115 21.04 -6.68 10.79
N GLN A 116 21.51 -5.44 10.96
CA GLN A 116 22.29 -5.09 12.15
C GLN A 116 21.47 -5.56 13.34
N PRO A 117 22.07 -6.35 14.26
CA PRO A 117 21.30 -6.91 15.34
C PRO A 117 20.53 -5.78 16.00
N SER A 118 19.23 -5.99 16.19
CA SER A 118 18.40 -4.97 16.85
C SER A 118 19.03 -4.61 18.19
N THR A 119 18.77 -3.41 18.70
CA THR A 119 19.32 -2.97 19.99
C THR A 119 19.10 -4.03 21.09
N ASP A 120 17.96 -4.72 21.03
CA ASP A 120 17.61 -5.80 21.97
C ASP A 120 18.47 -7.05 21.77
N GLU A 121 18.79 -7.43 20.53
CA GLU A 121 19.72 -8.54 20.23
C GLU A 121 21.16 -8.22 20.67
N LEU A 122 21.60 -6.96 20.54
CA LEU A 122 22.89 -6.51 21.06
C LEU A 122 22.94 -6.55 22.59
N ILE A 123 21.87 -6.08 23.25
CA ILE A 123 21.74 -6.15 24.70
C ILE A 123 21.75 -7.61 25.15
N LEU A 124 21.02 -8.50 24.48
CA LEU A 124 20.98 -9.92 24.83
C LEU A 124 22.35 -10.58 24.67
N ALA A 125 23.07 -10.27 23.59
CA ALA A 125 24.43 -10.76 23.35
C ALA A 125 25.42 -10.27 24.43
N GLU A 126 25.28 -9.01 24.87
CA GLU A 126 26.10 -8.45 25.94
C GLU A 126 25.76 -9.06 27.31
N LEU A 127 24.48 -9.30 27.60
CA LEU A 127 24.05 -10.00 28.82
C LEU A 127 24.54 -11.44 28.87
N GLN A 128 24.49 -12.18 27.76
CA GLN A 128 25.06 -13.54 27.67
C GLN A 128 26.56 -13.53 27.94
N LYS A 129 27.28 -12.59 27.33
CA LYS A 129 28.72 -12.41 27.53
C LYS A 129 29.08 -12.07 28.98
N LEU A 130 28.29 -11.24 29.66
CA LEU A 130 28.47 -10.91 31.07
C LEU A 130 28.24 -12.13 31.98
N ASN A 131 27.20 -12.93 31.70
CA ASN A 131 26.90 -14.15 32.45
C ASN A 131 28.05 -15.18 32.34
N ASP A 132 28.59 -15.38 31.13
CA ASP A 132 29.71 -16.30 30.90
C ASP A 132 31.01 -15.84 31.61
N ASN A 133 31.24 -14.53 31.72
CA ASN A 133 32.39 -13.99 32.44
C ASN A 133 32.24 -14.14 33.96
N LEU A 134 31.02 -14.02 34.49
CA LEU A 134 30.73 -14.26 35.91
C LEU A 134 30.80 -15.76 36.27
N ALA A 135 30.38 -16.64 35.36
CA ALA A 135 30.45 -18.09 35.56
C ALA A 135 31.89 -18.65 35.50
N LYS A 136 32.81 -17.94 34.85
CA LYS A 136 34.24 -18.29 34.76
C LYS A 136 35.07 -17.80 35.94
N LYS A 137 34.48 -17.07 36.88
CA LYS A 137 35.13 -16.51 38.06
C LYS A 137 34.71 -17.24 39.33
#